data_AF-A0A7R9BRT4-F1
#
_entry.id   AF-A0A7R9BRT4-F1
#
_cell.length_a   1.000
_cell.length_b   1.000
_cell.length_c   1.000
_cell.angle_alpha   90.00
_cell.angle_beta   90.00
_cell.angle_gamma   90.00
#
_symmetry.space_group_name_H-M   'P 1'
#
loop_
_entity.id
_entity.type
_entity.pdbx_description
1 polymer ?
#
loop_
_entity_poly.entity_id
_entity_poly.type
_entity_poly.pdbx_seq_one_letter_code
_entity_poly.pdbx_strand_id
1 'polypeptide(L)'
;MSTFVGYKSVGFVSNHLPLQLRYIRPRGGYLVVTCVGNTIHTYTGENFRLLTVGRPLDDEILCMAADAYHVYTGVGKKIYAWRRGTEIEAVYEGHVANLIGLMPFGPHLIAADESGAVKVWDIKAKSEY
;
A
#
# COMPACT_ATOMS: atom_id res chain seq x y z
N MET A 1 -13.71 20.78 -25.71
CA MET A 1 -13.85 20.52 -24.26
C MET A 1 -14.41 19.11 -24.12
N SER A 2 -13.64 18.18 -23.54
CA SER A 2 -14.08 16.78 -23.38
C SER A 2 -15.12 16.68 -22.25
N THR A 3 -16.23 16.00 -22.51
CA THR A 3 -17.32 15.76 -21.53
C THR A 3 -17.16 14.46 -20.74
N PHE A 4 -16.13 13.66 -21.04
CA PHE A 4 -15.85 12.40 -20.35
C PHE A 4 -14.67 12.55 -19.40
N VAL A 5 -14.85 12.07 -18.17
CA VAL A 5 -13.81 11.89 -17.18
C VAL A 5 -13.81 10.44 -16.72
N GLY A 6 -12.63 9.86 -16.52
CA GLY A 6 -12.50 8.50 -16.00
C GLY A 6 -13.13 8.40 -14.61
N TYR A 7 -13.93 7.34 -14.40
CA TYR A 7 -14.42 6.95 -13.09
C TYR A 7 -13.81 5.59 -12.70
N LYS A 8 -14.43 4.90 -11.75
CA LYS A 8 -13.93 3.64 -11.23
C LYS A 8 -14.20 2.48 -12.21
N SER A 9 -13.21 1.59 -12.37
CA SER A 9 -13.39 0.30 -13.04
C SER A 9 -14.18 -0.68 -12.15
N VAL A 10 -14.97 -1.56 -12.78
CA VAL A 10 -15.80 -2.56 -12.10
C VAL A 10 -15.33 -3.96 -12.49
N GLY A 11 -15.43 -4.91 -11.56
CA GLY A 11 -15.09 -6.33 -11.79
C GLY A 11 -13.69 -6.74 -11.35
N PHE A 12 -12.81 -5.79 -11.01
CA PHE A 12 -11.46 -6.09 -10.51
C PHE A 12 -11.44 -6.31 -9.01
N VAL A 13 -10.78 -7.39 -8.57
CA VAL A 13 -10.68 -7.78 -7.15
C VAL A 13 -9.23 -7.81 -6.68
N SER A 14 -8.34 -8.44 -7.44
CA SER A 14 -6.90 -8.55 -7.12
C SER A 14 -6.10 -8.76 -8.41
N ASN A 15 -4.81 -8.46 -8.35
CA ASN A 15 -3.81 -8.89 -9.31
C ASN A 15 -2.88 -9.95 -8.68
N HIS A 16 -1.69 -10.13 -9.26
CA HIS A 16 -0.69 -11.10 -8.85
C HIS A 16 0.02 -10.75 -7.53
N LEU A 17 -0.12 -9.52 -7.02
CA LEU A 17 0.53 -9.15 -5.76
C LEU A 17 -0.14 -9.83 -4.56
N PRO A 18 0.64 -10.36 -3.60
CA PRO A 18 0.09 -10.96 -2.40
C PRO A 18 -0.78 -9.98 -1.62
N LEU A 19 -1.98 -10.42 -1.25
CA LEU A 19 -2.89 -9.66 -0.40
C LEU A 19 -2.25 -9.41 0.98
N GLN A 20 -2.66 -8.33 1.62
CA GLN A 20 -2.24 -7.98 2.98
C GLN A 20 -3.41 -8.19 3.94
N LEU A 21 -3.21 -9.04 4.95
CA LEU A 21 -4.19 -9.31 6.00
C LEU A 21 -3.85 -8.46 7.23
N ARG A 22 -4.83 -7.71 7.75
CA ARG A 22 -4.63 -6.83 8.91
C ARG A 22 -5.69 -7.09 9.98
N TYR A 23 -5.26 -7.33 11.21
CA TYR A 23 -6.18 -7.41 12.34
C TYR A 23 -6.39 -6.03 12.97
N ILE A 24 -7.63 -5.55 12.99
CA ILE A 24 -8.00 -4.25 13.55
C ILE A 24 -8.62 -4.45 14.93
N ARG A 25 -7.78 -4.39 15.97
CA ARG A 25 -8.17 -4.64 17.38
C ARG A 25 -9.46 -3.92 17.80
N PRO A 26 -9.64 -2.59 17.57
CA PRO A 26 -10.86 -1.90 18.00
C PRO A 26 -12.14 -2.40 17.34
N ARG A 27 -12.03 -3.05 16.17
CA ARG A 27 -13.16 -3.62 15.43
C ARG A 27 -13.32 -5.13 15.67
N GLY A 28 -12.35 -5.77 16.31
CA GLY A 28 -12.36 -7.22 16.52
C GLY A 28 -12.33 -8.05 15.23
N GLY A 29 -11.85 -7.51 14.11
CA GLY A 29 -11.98 -8.14 12.80
C GLY A 29 -10.78 -7.92 11.89
N TYR A 30 -10.73 -8.74 10.83
CA TYR A 30 -9.70 -8.66 9.81
C TYR A 30 -10.12 -7.73 8.66
N LEU A 31 -9.14 -7.05 8.09
CA LEU A 31 -9.23 -6.40 6.81
C LEU A 31 -8.34 -7.14 5.82
N VAL A 32 -8.87 -7.34 4.61
CA VAL A 32 -8.14 -7.92 3.49
C VAL A 32 -7.86 -6.80 2.50
N VAL A 33 -6.59 -6.57 2.19
CA VAL A 33 -6.18 -5.52 1.25
C VAL A 33 -5.56 -6.16 0.03
N THR A 34 -6.10 -5.87 -1.14
CA THR A 34 -5.63 -6.37 -2.44
C THR A 34 -5.17 -5.21 -3.32
N CYS A 35 -4.42 -5.54 -4.37
CA CYS A 35 -3.96 -4.58 -5.37
C CYS A 35 -4.69 -4.78 -6.70
N VAL A 36 -5.02 -3.69 -7.38
CA VAL A 36 -5.52 -3.68 -8.76
C VAL A 36 -4.73 -2.61 -9.52
N GLY A 37 -3.65 -3.02 -10.20
CA GLY A 37 -2.77 -2.12 -10.95
C GLY A 37 -2.13 -1.06 -10.05
N ASN A 38 -2.63 0.18 -10.12
CA ASN A 38 -2.12 1.32 -9.36
C ASN A 38 -3.02 1.73 -8.17
N THR A 39 -3.97 0.89 -7.75
CA THR A 39 -4.84 1.15 -6.58
C THR A 39 -4.92 -0.05 -5.64
N ILE A 40 -5.27 0.22 -4.38
CA ILE A 40 -5.57 -0.79 -3.37
C ILE A 40 -7.07 -0.86 -3.07
N HIS A 41 -7.59 -2.07 -2.91
CA HIS A 41 -8.94 -2.31 -2.42
C HIS A 41 -8.88 -2.89 -1.01
N THR A 42 -9.74 -2.42 -0.11
CA THR A 42 -9.86 -2.98 1.25
C THR A 42 -11.22 -3.60 1.44
N TYR A 43 -11.25 -4.83 1.93
CA TYR A 43 -12.44 -5.61 2.19
C TYR A 43 -12.53 -6.00 3.68
N THR A 44 -13.74 -6.24 4.18
CA THR A 44 -13.94 -6.96 5.45
C THR A 44 -13.47 -8.42 5.31
N GLY A 45 -12.85 -8.97 6.35
CA GLY A 45 -12.43 -10.37 6.36
C GLY A 45 -13.57 -11.38 6.58
N GLU A 46 -14.71 -10.94 7.11
CA GLU A 46 -15.84 -11.84 7.42
C GLU A 46 -16.62 -12.26 6.16
N ASN A 47 -16.82 -11.34 5.22
CA ASN A 47 -17.70 -11.53 4.08
C ASN A 47 -17.23 -10.83 2.80
N PHE A 48 -15.96 -10.40 2.73
CA PHE A 48 -15.36 -9.71 1.59
C PHE A 48 -16.20 -8.51 1.08
N ARG A 49 -16.87 -7.80 1.98
CA ARG A 49 -17.54 -6.55 1.63
C ARG A 49 -16.49 -5.49 1.35
N LEU A 50 -16.53 -4.89 0.18
CA LEU A 50 -15.66 -3.78 -0.18
C LEU A 50 -15.93 -2.58 0.74
N LEU A 51 -14.90 -2.13 1.45
CA LEU A 51 -14.95 -0.99 2.37
C LEU A 51 -14.43 0.27 1.72
N THR A 52 -13.25 0.19 1.09
CA THR A 52 -12.60 1.35 0.48
C THR A 52 -11.86 0.97 -0.78
N VAL A 53 -11.73 1.96 -1.66
CA VAL A 53 -10.83 1.93 -2.81
C VAL A 53 -9.90 3.12 -2.69
N GLY A 54 -8.60 2.85 -2.71
CA GLY A 54 -7.58 3.87 -2.68
C GLY A 54 -7.65 4.74 -3.93
N ARG A 55 -7.16 5.97 -3.81
CA ARG A 55 -6.95 6.78 -5.01
C ARG A 55 -5.95 6.07 -5.93
N PRO A 56 -6.10 6.15 -7.26
CA PRO A 56 -5.06 5.68 -8.17
C PRO A 56 -3.74 6.41 -7.91
N LEU A 57 -2.63 5.68 -7.90
CA LEU A 57 -1.28 6.23 -7.94
C LEU A 57 -0.86 6.47 -9.40
N ASP A 58 0.26 7.17 -9.58
CA ASP A 58 0.72 7.57 -10.92
C ASP A 58 1.23 6.39 -11.77
N ASP A 59 1.57 5.26 -11.13
CA ASP A 59 2.13 4.07 -11.78
C ASP A 59 1.75 2.78 -11.03
N GLU A 60 2.08 1.61 -11.59
CA GLU A 60 1.76 0.29 -11.04
C GLU A 60 2.39 0.08 -9.66
N ILE A 61 1.63 -0.54 -8.76
CA ILE A 61 2.13 -1.00 -7.48
C ILE A 61 2.95 -2.28 -7.71
N LEU A 62 4.20 -2.26 -7.28
CA LEU A 62 5.16 -3.36 -7.46
C LEU A 62 5.22 -4.30 -6.25
N CYS A 63 4.97 -3.77 -5.05
CA CYS A 63 4.97 -4.55 -3.81
C CYS A 63 4.06 -3.93 -2.76
N MET A 64 3.60 -4.76 -1.82
CA MET A 64 2.77 -4.33 -0.69
C MET A 64 3.25 -4.95 0.62
N ALA A 65 3.06 -4.23 1.71
CA ALA A 65 3.17 -4.75 3.06
C ALA A 65 2.16 -4.03 3.97
N ALA A 66 1.94 -4.51 5.19
CA ALA A 66 1.08 -3.82 6.14
C ALA A 66 1.49 -4.07 7.59
N ASP A 67 1.14 -3.11 8.44
CA ASP A 67 1.25 -3.24 9.89
C ASP A 67 -0.11 -2.95 10.57
N ALA A 68 -0.09 -2.75 11.89
CA ALA A 68 -1.28 -2.47 12.68
C ALA A 68 -1.97 -1.13 12.31
N TYR A 69 -1.25 -0.17 11.72
CA TYR A 69 -1.69 1.19 11.43
C TYR A 69 -1.78 1.49 9.94
N HIS A 70 -0.79 1.07 9.15
CA HIS A 70 -0.61 1.40 7.74
C HIS A 70 -0.69 0.20 6.82
N VAL A 71 -1.06 0.47 5.56
CA VAL A 71 -0.69 -0.36 4.41
C VAL A 71 0.41 0.39 3.68
N TYR A 72 1.43 -0.30 3.21
CA TYR A 72 2.52 0.26 2.42
C TYR A 72 2.45 -0.27 0.99
N THR A 73 2.64 0.61 0.02
CA THR A 73 2.73 0.23 -1.40
C THR A 73 3.99 0.82 -2.01
N GLY A 74 4.78 0.01 -2.70
CA GLY A 74 5.93 0.46 -3.48
C GLY A 74 5.52 0.74 -4.92
N VAL A 75 5.81 1.94 -5.42
CA VAL A 75 5.60 2.35 -6.81
C VAL A 75 6.88 2.96 -7.34
N GLY A 76 7.51 2.30 -8.30
CA GLY A 76 8.87 2.64 -8.74
C GLY A 76 9.81 2.72 -7.55
N LYS A 77 10.28 3.94 -7.23
CA LYS A 77 11.27 4.22 -6.17
C LYS A 77 10.66 4.78 -4.88
N LYS A 78 9.33 4.94 -4.83
CA LYS A 78 8.62 5.61 -3.74
C LYS A 78 7.77 4.61 -2.98
N ILE A 79 7.72 4.78 -1.65
CA ILE A 79 6.86 3.99 -0.79
C ILE A 79 5.76 4.90 -0.26
N TYR A 80 4.50 4.51 -0.43
CA TYR A 80 3.34 5.24 0.08
C TYR A 80 2.78 4.53 1.30
N ALA A 81 2.62 5.26 2.41
CA ALA A 81 1.97 4.78 3.62
C ALA A 81 0.51 5.22 3.64
N TRP A 82 -0.40 4.25 3.62
CA TRP A 82 -1.84 4.46 3.57
C TRP A 82 -2.48 4.30 4.95
N ARG A 83 -3.34 5.25 5.30
CA ARG A 83 -4.23 5.18 6.44
C ARG A 83 -5.67 5.01 5.97
N ARG A 84 -6.41 4.12 6.63
CA ARG A 84 -7.83 3.80 6.33
C ARG A 84 -8.11 3.43 4.85
N GLY A 85 -7.08 3.05 4.10
CA GLY A 85 -7.19 2.62 2.70
C GLY A 85 -7.45 3.74 1.69
N THR A 86 -7.48 5.01 2.10
CA THR A 86 -7.79 6.15 1.21
C THR A 86 -6.88 7.35 1.40
N GLU A 87 -6.26 7.49 2.58
CA GLU A 87 -5.41 8.62 2.93
C GLU A 87 -3.94 8.24 2.82
N ILE A 88 -3.13 9.05 2.17
CA ILE A 88 -1.67 8.89 2.14
C ILE A 88 -1.09 9.75 3.25
N GLU A 89 -0.58 9.11 4.30
CA GLU A 89 -0.05 9.78 5.48
C GLU A 89 1.45 10.12 5.34
N ALA A 90 2.19 9.33 4.56
CA ALA A 90 3.60 9.55 4.29
C ALA A 90 4.00 9.02 2.91
N VAL A 91 5.04 9.62 2.35
CA VAL A 91 5.77 9.12 1.18
C VAL A 91 7.24 9.03 1.57
N TYR A 92 7.82 7.85 1.45
CA TYR A 92 9.25 7.62 1.68
C TYR A 92 9.96 7.61 0.34
N GLU A 93 10.99 8.43 0.22
CA GLU A 93 11.84 8.58 -0.95
C GLU A 93 13.29 8.29 -0.56
N GLY A 94 14.13 7.95 -1.55
CA GLY A 94 15.56 7.73 -1.34
C GLY A 94 16.13 6.55 -2.13
N HIS A 95 15.30 5.60 -2.55
CA HIS A 95 15.72 4.52 -3.45
C HIS A 95 16.05 5.06 -4.84
N VAL A 96 17.00 4.40 -5.52
CA VAL A 96 17.46 4.78 -6.86
C VAL A 96 17.01 3.79 -7.94
N ALA A 97 16.54 2.61 -7.55
CA ALA A 97 15.97 1.57 -8.42
C ALA A 97 14.56 1.18 -7.97
N ASN A 98 13.88 0.32 -8.74
CA ASN A 98 12.53 -0.11 -8.41
C ASN A 98 12.49 -0.94 -7.13
N LEU A 99 11.48 -0.69 -6.32
CA LEU A 99 11.21 -1.43 -5.10
C LEU A 99 10.79 -2.86 -5.41
N ILE A 100 11.43 -3.82 -4.73
CA ILE A 100 11.13 -5.26 -4.87
C ILE A 100 10.47 -5.85 -3.62
N GLY A 101 10.54 -5.16 -2.48
CA GLY A 101 9.98 -5.67 -1.23
C GLY A 101 9.90 -4.63 -0.13
N LEU A 102 8.90 -4.81 0.74
CA LEU A 102 8.63 -3.97 1.91
C LEU A 102 8.41 -4.87 3.13
N MET A 103 8.92 -4.46 4.28
CA MET A 103 8.74 -5.18 5.53
C MET A 103 8.65 -4.19 6.71
N PRO A 104 7.45 -3.91 7.24
CA PRO A 104 7.34 -3.22 8.51
C PRO A 104 7.83 -4.11 9.64
N PHE A 105 8.65 -3.54 10.53
CA PHE A 105 9.23 -4.23 11.69
C PHE A 105 9.28 -3.30 12.90
N GLY A 106 8.30 -3.44 13.79
CA GLY A 106 8.15 -2.55 14.95
C GLY A 106 7.91 -1.10 14.51
N PRO A 107 8.70 -0.12 14.98
CA PRO A 107 8.57 1.27 14.55
C PRO A 107 9.26 1.56 13.20
N HIS A 108 9.84 0.55 12.56
CA HIS A 108 10.63 0.71 11.35
C HIS A 108 9.90 0.17 10.11
N LEU A 109 10.17 0.79 8.97
CA LEU A 109 9.87 0.24 7.66
C LEU A 109 11.18 -0.10 6.96
N ILE A 110 11.32 -1.35 6.53
CA ILE A 110 12.47 -1.82 5.76
C ILE A 110 12.02 -1.98 4.31
N ALA A 111 12.83 -1.51 3.35
CA ALA A 111 12.57 -1.72 1.94
C ALA A 111 13.84 -2.09 1.18
N ALA A 112 13.67 -2.88 0.12
CA ALA A 112 14.73 -3.29 -0.78
C ALA A 112 14.41 -2.93 -2.22
N ASP A 113 15.43 -2.62 -3.02
CA ASP A 113 15.30 -2.33 -4.45
C ASP A 113 16.13 -3.26 -5.34
N GLU A 114 15.90 -3.18 -6.66
CA GLU A 114 16.60 -3.97 -7.69
C GLU A 114 18.11 -3.72 -7.75
N SER A 115 18.62 -2.61 -7.20
CA SER A 115 20.06 -2.35 -7.10
C SER A 115 20.73 -3.10 -5.96
N GLY A 116 19.94 -3.79 -5.13
CA GLY A 116 20.38 -4.46 -3.91
C GLY A 116 20.47 -3.53 -2.70
N ALA A 117 20.01 -2.28 -2.81
CA ALA A 117 20.00 -1.36 -1.68
C ALA A 117 18.88 -1.74 -0.71
N VAL A 118 19.21 -1.75 0.58
CA VAL A 118 18.24 -1.91 1.68
C VAL A 118 18.26 -0.65 2.52
N LYS A 119 17.10 -0.04 2.70
CA LYS A 119 16.93 1.20 3.47
C LYS A 119 15.91 0.99 4.59
N VAL A 120 16.07 1.75 5.66
CA VAL A 120 15.25 1.67 6.86
C VAL A 120 14.74 3.07 7.20
N TRP A 121 13.44 3.18 7.45
CA TRP A 121 12.82 4.42 7.92
C TRP A 121 12.21 4.23 9.29
N ASP A 122 12.23 5.28 10.10
CA ASP A 122 11.34 5.41 11.25
C ASP A 122 9.95 5.82 10.75
N ILE A 123 8.93 4.99 11.04
CA ILE A 123 7.56 5.20 10.55
C ILE A 123 6.94 6.48 11.14
N LYS A 124 7.25 6.79 12.41
CA LYS A 124 6.63 7.91 13.12
C LYS A 124 7.33 9.22 12.79
N ALA A 125 8.66 9.23 12.79
CA ALA A 125 9.46 10.40 12.47
C ALA A 125 9.51 10.67 10.96
N LYS A 126 9.17 9.68 10.12
CA LYS A 126 9.21 9.74 8.66
C LYS A 126 10.62 10.07 8.13
N SER A 127 11.64 9.57 8.81
CA SER A 127 13.05 9.83 8.50
C SER A 127 13.78 8.53 8.19
N GLU A 128 14.72 8.58 7.24
CA GLU A 128 15.65 7.48 6.96
C GLU A 128 16.70 7.38 8.09
N TYR A 129 17.16 6.16 8.39
CA TYR A 129 18.29 5.89 9.29
C TYR A 129 19.64 5.99 8.57
#